data_AF-A0A7V8WZH9-F1
#
_entry.id   AF-A0A7V8WZH9-F1
#
_cell.length_a   1.000
_cell.length_b   1.000
_cell.length_c   1.000
_cell.angle_alpha   90.00
_cell.angle_beta   90.00
_cell.angle_gamma   90.00
#
_symmetry.space_group_name_H-M   'P 1'
#
loop_
_entity.id
_entity.type
_entity.pdbx_description
1 polymer ?
#
loop_
_entity_poly.entity_id
_entity_poly.type
_entity_poly.pdbx_seq_one_letter_code
_entity_poly.pdbx_strand_id
1 'polypeptide(L)'
;FPWRQDAPQRLDLLVPERKLIIEADGRRWHTRVADFDRDRWRDNEALAHGYGTLRFTWVHLTCAPDDVASLVLRTLDQRAAA
;
A
#
# COMPACT_ATOMS: atom_id res chain seq x y z
N PHE A 1 -4.20 -9.02 7.62
CA PHE A 1 -3.20 -9.99 7.20
C PHE A 1 -3.12 -11.15 8.16
N PRO A 2 -3.23 -12.38 7.62
CA PRO A 2 -3.11 -13.63 8.36
C PRO A 2 -1.79 -13.81 9.12
N TRP A 3 -0.72 -13.13 8.69
CA TRP A 3 0.63 -13.22 9.29
C TRP A 3 0.92 -12.18 10.38
N ARG A 4 0.00 -11.24 10.64
CA ARG A 4 0.11 -10.25 11.73
C ARG A 4 -1.15 -10.25 12.57
N GLN A 5 -1.34 -11.28 13.38
CA GLN A 5 -2.54 -11.43 14.21
C GLN A 5 -2.54 -10.53 15.45
N ASP A 6 -1.36 -10.12 15.91
CA ASP A 6 -1.18 -9.40 17.19
C ASP A 6 -1.09 -7.87 17.05
N ALA A 7 -1.30 -7.31 15.85
CA ALA A 7 -1.19 -5.88 15.60
C ALA A 7 -2.47 -5.32 14.96
N PRO A 8 -3.02 -4.19 15.44
CA PRO A 8 -4.14 -3.53 14.76
C PRO A 8 -3.69 -3.14 13.35
N GLN A 9 -4.32 -3.75 12.36
CA GLN A 9 -4.05 -3.47 10.96
C GLN A 9 -4.99 -2.37 10.50
N ARG A 10 -4.41 -1.20 10.27
CA ARG A 10 -5.04 -0.19 9.43
C ARG A 10 -4.38 -0.29 8.07
N LEU A 11 -5.18 -0.61 7.06
CA LEU A 11 -4.89 -0.44 5.65
C LEU A 11 -5.92 0.54 5.14
N ASP A 12 -5.54 1.46 4.27
CA ASP A 12 -6.52 2.34 3.65
C ASP A 12 -7.40 1.57 2.64
N LEU A 13 -6.81 0.67 1.85
CA LEU A 13 -7.54 -0.25 0.97
C LEU A 13 -6.81 -1.59 0.77
N LEU A 14 -7.58 -2.67 0.68
CA LEU A 14 -7.12 -4.00 0.28
C LEU A 14 -8.01 -4.55 -0.84
N VAL A 15 -7.40 -5.10 -1.89
CA VAL A 15 -8.03 -5.89 -2.95
C VAL A 15 -7.58 -7.35 -2.79
N PRO A 16 -8.32 -8.17 -2.01
CA PRO A 16 -7.87 -9.51 -1.62
C PRO A 16 -7.62 -10.45 -2.80
N GLU A 17 -8.50 -10.40 -3.81
CA GLU A 17 -8.47 -11.27 -5.00
C GLU A 17 -7.27 -10.99 -5.91
N ARG A 18 -6.60 -9.85 -5.69
CA ARG A 18 -5.39 -9.45 -6.40
C ARG A 18 -4.19 -9.34 -5.47
N LYS A 19 -4.32 -9.68 -4.19
CA LYS A 19 -3.29 -9.47 -3.16
C LYS A 19 -2.65 -8.08 -3.26
N LEU A 20 -3.46 -7.04 -3.43
CA LEU A 20 -2.97 -5.66 -3.61
C LEU A 20 -3.44 -4.77 -2.48
N ILE A 21 -2.50 -4.07 -1.85
CA ILE A 21 -2.70 -3.09 -0.80
C ILE A 21 -2.48 -1.71 -1.39
N ILE A 22 -3.32 -0.74 -1.02
CA ILE A 22 -3.15 0.66 -1.38
C ILE A 22 -3.17 1.50 -0.11
N GLU A 23 -2.13 2.32 0.09
CA GLU A 23 -1.97 3.18 1.25
C GLU A 23 -1.85 4.66 0.82
N ALA A 24 -2.54 5.54 1.53
CA ALA A 24 -2.54 6.99 1.32
C ALA A 24 -1.70 7.69 2.40
N ASP A 25 -0.48 8.10 2.03
CA ASP A 25 0.48 8.72 2.92
C ASP A 25 0.27 10.24 3.06
N GLY A 26 -0.27 10.65 4.20
CA GLY A 26 -0.29 12.04 4.62
C GLY A 26 1.01 12.45 5.33
N ARG A 27 1.64 13.58 4.94
CA ARG A 27 2.85 14.11 5.61
C ARG A 27 2.68 14.33 7.12
N ARG A 28 1.47 14.58 7.60
CA ARG A 28 1.19 14.80 9.04
C ARG A 28 1.48 13.57 9.91
N TRP A 29 1.42 12.37 9.34
CA TRP A 29 1.59 11.10 10.05
C TRP A 29 2.97 10.44 9.82
N HIS A 30 3.75 10.96 8.86
CA HIS A 30 5.03 10.36 8.42
C HIS A 30 6.28 11.14 8.83
N THR A 31 6.18 12.05 9.80
CA THR A 31 7.30 12.88 10.26
C THR A 31 8.22 12.20 11.28
N ARG A 32 7.89 11.01 11.77
CA ARG A 32 8.73 10.25 12.71
C ARG A 32 9.46 9.13 11.98
N VAL A 33 10.79 9.12 12.06
CA VAL A 33 11.68 8.11 11.44
C VAL A 33 11.26 6.68 11.79
N ALA A 34 10.85 6.45 13.04
CA ALA A 34 10.38 5.13 13.50
C ALA A 34 9.06 4.68 12.85
N ASP A 35 8.18 5.62 12.48
CA ASP A 35 6.94 5.30 11.77
C ASP A 35 7.25 4.92 10.30
N PHE A 36 8.20 5.62 9.68
CA PHE A 36 8.68 5.29 8.34
C PHE A 36 9.32 3.90 8.26
N ASP A 37 10.23 3.56 9.18
CA ASP A 37 10.91 2.27 9.19
C ASP A 37 9.94 1.10 9.39
N ARG A 38 9.02 1.24 10.36
CA ARG A 38 7.96 0.26 10.62
C ARG A 38 7.06 0.05 9.40
N ASP A 39 6.74 1.11 8.68
CA ASP A 39 5.91 1.04 7.48
C ASP A 39 6.63 0.33 6.33
N ARG A 40 7.93 0.62 6.12
CA ARG A 40 8.75 -0.12 5.16
C ARG A 40 8.87 -1.60 5.51
N TRP A 41 9.06 -1.92 6.78
CA TRP A 41 9.11 -3.31 7.23
C TRP A 41 7.77 -4.04 6.98
N ARG A 42 6.63 -3.37 7.22
CA ARG A 42 5.30 -3.90 6.87
C ARG A 42 5.14 -4.18 5.38
N ASP A 43 5.61 -3.27 4.53
CA ASP A 43 5.55 -3.44 3.08
C ASP A 43 6.39 -4.66 2.63
N ASN A 44 7.56 -4.87 3.25
CA ASN A 44 8.42 -6.04 2.97
C ASN A 44 7.76 -7.36 3.38
N GLU A 45 7.15 -7.41 4.55
CA GLU A 45 6.43 -8.62 4.98
C GLU A 45 5.24 -8.91 4.06
N ALA A 46 4.48 -7.87 3.67
CA ALA A 46 3.40 -8.03 2.70
C ALA A 46 3.91 -8.66 1.40
N LEU A 47 5.03 -8.15 0.88
CA LEU A 47 5.67 -8.71 -0.31
C LEU A 47 6.09 -10.17 -0.13
N ALA A 48 6.69 -10.53 1.00
CA ALA A 48 7.09 -11.90 1.31
C ALA A 48 5.88 -12.88 1.34
N HIS A 49 4.68 -12.37 1.64
CA HIS A 49 3.43 -13.13 1.61
C HIS A 49 2.67 -13.04 0.27
N GLY A 50 3.30 -12.46 -0.76
CA GLY A 50 2.75 -12.34 -2.10
C GLY A 50 1.79 -11.17 -2.28
N TYR A 51 1.75 -10.23 -1.34
CA TYR A 51 0.98 -8.99 -1.46
C TYR A 51 1.83 -7.86 -2.02
N GLY A 52 1.29 -7.10 -2.96
CA GLY A 52 1.89 -5.83 -3.38
C GLY A 52 1.36 -4.67 -2.56
N THR A 53 2.18 -3.66 -2.31
CA THR A 53 1.75 -2.38 -1.75
C THR A 53 2.02 -1.25 -2.75
N LEU A 54 0.99 -0.50 -3.11
CA LEU A 54 1.11 0.81 -3.75
C LEU A 54 0.87 1.89 -2.71
N ARG A 55 1.73 2.90 -2.68
CA ARG A 55 1.69 3.94 -1.65
C ARG A 55 1.72 5.32 -2.30
N PHE A 56 0.73 6.14 -2.01
CA PHE A 56 0.52 7.42 -2.66
C PHE A 56 0.55 8.55 -1.65
N THR A 57 1.39 9.55 -1.89
CA THR A 57 1.39 10.74 -1.05
C THR A 57 0.18 11.62 -1.36
N TRP A 58 -0.16 12.54 -0.45
CA TRP A 58 -1.15 13.59 -0.71
C TRP A 58 -0.94 14.31 -2.06
N VAL A 59 0.31 14.57 -2.44
CA VAL A 59 0.65 15.24 -3.71
C VAL A 59 0.27 14.36 -4.90
N HIS A 60 0.54 13.04 -4.86
CA HIS A 60 0.12 12.13 -5.92
C HIS A 60 -1.41 12.14 -6.09
N LEU A 61 -2.13 12.02 -4.97
CA LEU A 61 -3.59 11.93 -4.96
C LEU A 61 -4.29 13.21 -5.40
N THR A 62 -3.69 14.38 -5.16
CA THR A 62 -4.33 15.68 -5.44
C THR A 62 -3.83 16.35 -6.71
N CYS A 63 -2.57 16.13 -7.10
CA CYS A 63 -1.98 16.76 -8.27
C CYS A 63 -1.96 15.86 -9.50
N ALA A 64 -2.04 14.53 -9.32
CA ALA A 64 -1.97 13.57 -10.42
C ALA A 64 -2.90 12.36 -10.21
N PRO A 65 -4.21 12.56 -9.93
CA PRO A 65 -5.13 11.46 -9.64
C PRO A 65 -5.27 10.47 -10.81
N ASP A 66 -5.17 10.93 -12.05
CA ASP A 66 -5.26 10.07 -13.24
C ASP A 66 -4.04 9.13 -13.37
N ASP A 67 -2.85 9.60 -13.01
CA ASP A 67 -1.64 8.77 -12.98
C ASP A 67 -1.74 7.71 -11.87
N VAL A 68 -2.27 8.09 -10.71
CA VAL A 68 -2.56 7.16 -9.61
C VAL A 68 -3.52 6.07 -10.09
N ALA A 69 -4.66 6.46 -10.66
CA ALA A 69 -5.66 5.52 -11.16
C ALA A 69 -5.06 4.58 -12.22
N SER A 70 -4.30 5.13 -13.17
CA SER A 70 -3.65 4.36 -14.23
C SER A 70 -2.66 3.34 -13.67
N LEU A 71 -1.86 3.70 -12.65
CA LEU A 71 -0.93 2.78 -12.01
C LEU A 71 -1.65 1.69 -11.23
N VAL A 72 -2.73 2.02 -10.53
CA VAL A 72 -3.56 1.05 -9.81
C VAL A 72 -4.17 0.04 -10.78
N LEU A 73 -4.82 0.49 -11.86
CA LEU A 73 -5.44 -0.38 -12.86
C LEU A 73 -4.40 -1.31 -13.51
N ARG A 74 -3.28 -0.76 -13.97
CA ARG A 74 -2.18 -1.57 -14.55
C ARG A 74 -1.70 -2.66 -13.58
N THR A 75 -1.59 -2.31 -12.30
CA THR A 75 -1.12 -3.23 -11.26
C THR A 75 -2.15 -4.34 -10.98
N LEU A 76 -3.43 -3.99 -10.98
CA LEU A 76 -4.53 -4.95 -10.87
C LEU A 76 -4.54 -5.94 -12.04
N ASP A 77 -4.34 -5.44 -13.27
CA ASP A 77 -4.30 -6.28 -14.47
C ASP A 77 -3.10 -7.24 -14.45
N GLN A 78 -1.91 -6.75 -14.10
CA GLN A 78 -0.71 -7.58 -13.97
C GLN A 78 -0.88 -8.70 -12.94
N ARG A 79 -1.55 -8.42 -11.83
CA ARG A 79 -1.80 -9.39 -10.76
C ARG A 79 -3.01 -10.28 -11.01
N ALA A 80 -3.86 -9.97 -11.98
CA ALA A 80 -4.90 -10.88 -12.46
C ALA A 80 -4.33 -11.97 -13.38
N ALA A 81 -3.20 -11.69 -14.05
CA ALA A 81 -2.55 -12.58 -15.00
C ALA A 81 -1.50 -13.53 -14.38
N ALA A 82 -1.24 -13.42 -13.07
CA ALA A 82 -0.25 -14.21 -12.33
C ALA A 82 -0.93 -15.21 -11.39
#